data_AF-A0A239JZ44-F1
#
_entry.id   AF-A0A239JZ44-F1
#
_cell.length_a   1.000
_cell.length_b   1.000
_cell.length_c   1.000
_cell.angle_alpha   90.00
_cell.angle_beta   90.00
_cell.angle_gamma   90.00
#
_symmetry.space_group_name_H-M   'P 1'
#
loop_
_entity.id
_entity.type
_entity.pdbx_description
1 polymer ?
#
loop_
_entity_poly.entity_id
_entity_poly.type
_entity_poly.pdbx_seq_one_letter_code
_entity_poly.pdbx_strand_id
1 'polypeptide(L)'
;MAGQRKRYSADFKAKVALEAIRGERSMSAGRRQEMVDRSHPGLSVVRQCALLSICRSLYYGSVRGKSAEKLALIRLIDAQFLETPWYGSWQMCSSNGSGGH
;
A
#
# COMPACT_ATOMS: atom_id res chain seq x y z
N MET A 1 6.24 32.04 -6.38
CA MET A 1 7.68 31.71 -6.24
C MET A 1 7.84 30.20 -6.27
N ALA A 2 8.15 29.60 -7.42
CA ALA A 2 8.30 28.15 -7.55
C ALA A 2 9.68 27.73 -7.00
N GLY A 3 9.70 26.98 -5.90
CA GLY A 3 10.94 26.51 -5.27
C GLY A 3 11.74 25.61 -6.21
N GLN A 4 13.02 25.93 -6.42
CA GLN A 4 13.94 25.09 -7.18
C GLN A 4 14.08 23.73 -6.49
N ARG A 5 13.58 22.68 -7.15
CA ARG A 5 13.83 21.29 -6.71
C ARG A 5 15.31 20.97 -6.93
N LYS A 6 16.06 20.85 -5.83
CA LYS A 6 17.45 20.40 -5.86
C LYS A 6 17.54 19.01 -6.50
N ARG A 7 18.27 18.89 -7.62
CA ARG A 7 18.58 17.60 -8.25
C ARG A 7 19.86 17.06 -7.63
N TYR A 8 19.76 15.92 -6.96
CA TYR A 8 20.91 15.21 -6.40
C TYR A 8 21.47 14.19 -7.38
N SER A 9 22.79 13.95 -7.32
CA SER A 9 23.50 12.95 -8.13
C SER A 9 23.04 11.52 -7.83
N ALA A 10 23.25 10.61 -8.78
CA ALA A 10 22.89 9.20 -8.63
C ALA A 10 23.61 8.55 -7.45
N ASP A 11 24.91 8.82 -7.28
CA ASP A 11 25.72 8.34 -6.15
C ASP A 11 25.19 8.80 -4.80
N PHE A 12 24.73 10.05 -4.72
CA PHE A 12 24.14 10.57 -3.49
C PHE A 12 22.83 9.86 -3.15
N LYS A 13 21.98 9.64 -4.16
CA LYS A 13 20.72 8.88 -3.96
C LYS A 13 21.00 7.43 -3.54
N ALA A 14 22.00 6.79 -4.14
CA ALA A 14 22.40 5.42 -3.78
C ALA A 14 22.92 5.35 -2.33
N LYS A 15 23.77 6.31 -1.93
CA LYS A 15 24.28 6.39 -0.55
C LYS A 15 23.18 6.63 0.47
N VAL A 16 22.24 7.54 0.18
CA VAL A 16 21.08 7.81 1.05
C VAL A 16 20.16 6.58 1.15
N ALA A 17 19.94 5.87 0.05
CA ALA A 17 19.16 4.63 0.06
C ALA A 17 19.84 3.53 0.90
N LEU A 18 21.15 3.36 0.78
CA LEU A 18 21.92 2.40 1.59
C LEU A 18 21.92 2.76 3.09
N GLU A 19 22.06 4.05 3.43
CA GLU A 19 21.92 4.53 4.80
C GLU A 19 20.51 4.31 5.36
N ALA A 20 19.46 4.55 4.56
CA ALA A 20 18.09 4.28 4.96
C ALA A 20 17.88 2.79 5.25
N ILE A 21 18.34 1.90 4.37
CA ILE A 21 18.30 0.44 4.57
C ILE A 21 19.10 0.03 5.84
N ARG A 22 20.23 0.68 6.12
CA ARG A 22 21.06 0.40 7.31
C ARG A 22 20.45 0.94 8.61
N GLY A 23 19.73 2.06 8.53
CA GLY A 23 18.93 2.65 9.61
C GLY A 23 17.63 1.87 9.88
N GLU A 24 17.10 1.18 8.87
CA GLU A 24 16.00 0.21 8.92
C GLU A 24 16.36 -1.12 9.63
N ARG A 25 17.36 -1.12 10.51
CA ARG A 25 17.47 -2.18 11.54
C ARG A 25 16.28 -2.18 12.51
N SER A 26 15.33 -1.25 12.35
CA SER A 26 13.95 -1.38 12.84
C SER A 26 13.11 -2.13 11.80
N MET A 27 12.55 -3.29 12.19
CA MET A 27 11.78 -4.18 11.33
C MET A 27 10.76 -3.42 10.45
N SER A 28 10.84 -3.63 9.13
CA SER A 28 9.89 -3.01 8.19
C SER A 28 8.46 -3.39 8.56
N ALA A 29 7.52 -2.50 8.27
CA ALA A 29 6.13 -2.71 8.67
C ALA A 29 5.52 -3.97 8.01
N GLY A 30 5.96 -4.31 6.79
CA GLY A 30 5.56 -5.55 6.11
C GLY A 30 6.08 -6.80 6.79
N ARG A 31 7.33 -6.80 7.23
CA ARG A 31 7.91 -7.93 7.97
C ARG A 31 7.21 -8.13 9.32
N ARG A 32 6.76 -7.04 9.96
CA ARG A 32 5.97 -7.10 11.19
C ARG A 32 4.54 -7.62 10.96
N GLN A 33 3.94 -7.40 9.79
CA GLN A 33 2.65 -8.05 9.48
C GLN A 33 2.77 -9.57 9.36
N GLU A 34 3.85 -10.06 8.76
CA GLU A 34 4.09 -11.50 8.58
C GLU A 34 4.24 -12.23 9.93
N MET A 35 4.63 -11.51 10.98
CA MET A 35 4.74 -12.04 12.34
C MET A 35 3.39 -12.19 13.06
N VAL A 36 2.29 -11.68 12.50
CA VAL A 36 0.95 -11.81 13.11
C VAL A 36 0.32 -13.15 12.74
N ASP A 37 0.03 -13.97 13.74
CA ASP A 37 -0.60 -15.29 13.61
C ASP A 37 -2.08 -15.23 14.00
N ARG A 38 -2.98 -15.52 13.06
CA ARG A 38 -4.43 -15.54 13.30
C ARG A 38 -4.91 -16.72 14.14
N SER A 39 -4.16 -17.82 14.13
CA SER A 39 -4.52 -19.05 14.83
C SER A 39 -3.94 -19.11 16.25
N HIS A 40 -3.32 -18.01 16.71
CA HIS A 40 -2.67 -17.99 18.02
C HIS A 40 -3.71 -18.14 19.14
N PRO A 41 -3.64 -19.22 19.96
CA PRO A 41 -4.73 -19.61 20.86
C PRO A 41 -4.97 -18.66 22.04
N GLY A 42 -4.02 -17.76 22.35
CA GLY A 42 -4.10 -16.86 23.52
C GLY A 42 -3.95 -15.37 23.23
N LEU A 43 -3.69 -14.96 21.98
CA LEU A 43 -3.42 -13.57 21.63
C LEU A 43 -4.26 -13.16 20.44
N SER A 44 -5.16 -12.19 20.65
CA SER A 44 -5.91 -11.61 19.54
C SER A 44 -4.97 -10.86 18.59
N VAL A 45 -5.34 -10.80 17.31
CA VAL A 45 -4.65 -10.00 16.27
C VAL A 45 -4.39 -8.56 16.73
N VAL A 46 -5.33 -7.97 17.50
CA VAL A 46 -5.18 -6.61 18.05
C VAL A 46 -4.02 -6.52 19.04
N ARG A 47 -3.91 -7.48 19.97
CA ARG A 47 -2.78 -7.53 20.93
C ARG A 47 -1.45 -7.78 20.20
N GLN A 48 -1.45 -8.65 19.21
CA GLN A 48 -0.26 -8.91 18.39
C GLN A 48 0.18 -7.65 17.62
N CYS A 49 -0.76 -6.89 17.04
CA CYS A 49 -0.45 -5.62 16.37
C CYS A 49 0.14 -4.59 17.34
N ALA A 50 -0.40 -4.50 18.56
CA ALA A 50 0.12 -3.61 19.59
C ALA A 50 1.55 -3.99 20.02
N LEU A 51 1.83 -5.28 20.22
CA LEU A 51 3.17 -5.78 20.57
C LEU A 51 4.19 -5.53 19.45
N LEU A 52 3.77 -5.68 18.20
CA LEU A 52 4.60 -5.44 17.02
C LEU A 52 4.65 -3.96 16.63
N SER A 53 4.02 -3.05 17.40
CA SER A 53 3.96 -1.61 17.09
C SER A 53 3.47 -1.31 15.67
N ILE A 54 2.54 -2.09 15.14
CA ILE A 54 1.90 -1.87 13.84
C ILE A 54 0.46 -1.40 14.01
N CYS A 55 0.03 -0.46 13.16
CA CYS A 55 -1.37 -0.07 13.11
C CYS A 55 -2.24 -1.24 12.62
N ARG A 56 -3.39 -1.45 13.27
CA ARG A 56 -4.36 -2.47 12.86
C ARG A 56 -4.84 -2.28 11.41
N SER A 57 -5.01 -1.03 10.96
CA SER A 57 -5.37 -0.71 9.58
C SER A 57 -4.30 -1.16 8.59
N LEU A 58 -3.03 -1.04 8.98
CA LEU A 58 -1.93 -1.53 8.19
C LEU A 58 -2.07 -3.04 8.01
N TYR A 59 -2.28 -3.82 9.09
CA TYR A 59 -2.44 -5.29 9.03
C TYR A 59 -3.45 -5.79 7.99
N TYR A 60 -4.61 -5.14 7.87
CA TYR A 60 -5.61 -5.49 6.84
C TYR A 60 -5.28 -4.92 5.46
N GLY A 61 -4.42 -3.91 5.41
CA GLY A 61 -3.86 -3.37 4.18
C GLY A 61 -2.78 -4.28 3.59
N SER A 62 -2.74 -4.34 2.25
CA SER A 62 -1.66 -5.01 1.52
C SER A 62 -0.36 -4.23 1.70
N VAL A 63 0.61 -4.73 2.48
CA VAL A 63 1.98 -4.18 2.47
C VAL A 63 2.82 -4.81 1.35
N ARG A 64 2.48 -6.03 0.94
CA ARG A 64 2.93 -6.56 -0.35
C ARG A 64 2.36 -5.64 -1.43
N GLY A 65 3.24 -5.10 -2.26
CA GLY A 65 2.90 -4.20 -3.35
C GLY A 65 1.64 -4.67 -4.09
N LYS A 66 0.78 -3.72 -4.45
CA LYS A 66 -0.49 -4.01 -5.14
C LYS A 66 -0.19 -4.99 -6.29
N SER A 67 -0.86 -6.15 -6.30
CA SER A 67 -0.70 -7.14 -7.37
C SER A 67 -0.93 -6.48 -8.72
N ALA A 68 -0.35 -7.04 -9.79
CA ALA A 68 -0.55 -6.50 -11.14
C ALA A 68 -2.04 -6.39 -11.49
N GLU A 69 -2.86 -7.36 -11.06
CA GLU A 69 -4.31 -7.36 -11.21
C GLU A 69 -4.97 -6.21 -10.44
N LYS A 70 -4.58 -5.99 -9.18
CA LYS A 70 -5.11 -4.88 -8.36
C LYS A 70 -4.73 -3.53 -8.94
N LEU A 71 -3.52 -3.40 -9.50
CA LEU A 71 -3.09 -2.18 -10.20
C LEU A 71 -3.87 -1.97 -11.49
N ALA A 72 -4.12 -3.03 -12.27
CA ALA A 72 -4.94 -2.96 -13.47
C ALA A 72 -6.38 -2.53 -13.15
N LEU A 73 -6.96 -3.10 -12.08
CA LEU A 73 -8.29 -2.71 -11.61
C LEU A 73 -8.35 -1.23 -11.21
N ILE A 74 -7.37 -0.74 -10.45
CA ILE A 74 -7.31 0.69 -10.08
C ILE A 74 -7.23 1.57 -11.32
N ARG A 75 -6.40 1.21 -12.29
CA ARG A 75 -6.29 1.97 -13.56
C ARG A 75 -7.59 1.97 -14.36
N LEU A 76 -8.32 0.88 -14.35
CA LEU A 76 -9.62 0.78 -15.03
C LEU A 76 -10.67 1.65 -14.34
N ILE A 77 -10.68 1.65 -13.01
CA ILE A 77 -11.55 2.55 -12.23
C ILE A 77 -11.22 4.02 -12.54
N ASP A 78 -9.93 4.38 -12.55
CA ASP A 78 -9.48 5.73 -12.88
C ASP A 78 -9.89 6.13 -14.31
N ALA A 79 -9.77 5.22 -15.28
CA ALA A 79 -10.20 5.45 -16.66
C ALA A 79 -11.72 5.69 -16.75
N GLN A 80 -12.54 4.87 -16.12
CA GLN A 80 -13.99 5.06 -16.08
C GLN A 80 -14.38 6.38 -15.41
N PHE A 81 -13.66 6.80 -14.37
CA PHE A 81 -13.89 8.09 -13.71
C PHE A 81 -13.65 9.27 -14.65
N LEU A 82 -12.59 9.20 -15.46
CA LEU A 82 -12.26 10.26 -16.41
C LEU A 82 -13.25 10.33 -17.59
N GLU A 83 -13.76 9.18 -18.04
CA GLU A 83 -14.81 9.12 -19.08
C GLU A 83 -16.17 9.60 -18.57
N THR A 84 -16.50 9.35 -17.30
CA THR A 84 -17.79 9.71 -16.69
C THR A 84 -17.63 10.41 -15.33
N PRO A 85 -17.22 11.70 -15.31
CA PRO A 85 -16.96 12.43 -14.07
C PRO A 85 -18.22 12.75 -13.24
N TRP A 86 -19.42 12.53 -13.78
CA TRP A 86 -20.70 12.69 -13.07
C TRP A 86 -21.22 11.41 -12.42
N TYR A 87 -20.56 10.25 -12.60
CA TYR A 87 -21.00 8.99 -11.99
C TYR A 87 -20.64 8.91 -10.50
N GLY A 88 -21.58 8.42 -9.70
CA GLY A 88 -21.34 8.05 -8.30
C GLY A 88 -20.63 6.69 -8.19
N SER A 89 -20.02 6.40 -7.03
CA SER A 89 -19.26 5.14 -6.86
C SER A 89 -20.09 3.87 -7.08
N TRP A 90 -21.40 3.95 -6.81
CA TRP A 90 -22.35 2.86 -7.06
C TRP A 90 -22.50 2.54 -8.56
N GLN A 91 -22.57 3.57 -9.40
CA GLN A 91 -22.69 3.41 -10.86
C GLN A 91 -21.38 2.87 -11.44
N MET A 92 -20.23 3.32 -10.92
CA MET A 92 -18.90 2.84 -11.31
C MET A 92 -18.67 1.37 -10.95
N CYS A 93 -19.14 0.91 -9.79
CA CYS A 93 -19.04 -0.51 -9.42
C CYS A 93 -19.93 -1.40 -10.29
N SER A 94 -21.13 -0.92 -10.67
CA SER A 94 -22.07 -1.68 -11.50
C SER A 94 -21.57 -1.85 -12.94
N SER A 95 -21.00 -0.80 -13.54
CA SER A 95 -20.45 -0.86 -14.90
C SER A 95 -19.24 -1.78 -15.01
N ASN A 96 -18.46 -1.93 -13.93
CA ASN A 96 -17.31 -2.83 -13.88
C ASN A 96 -17.69 -4.32 -13.68
N GLY A 97 -18.98 -4.62 -13.44
CA GLY A 97 -19.49 -5.98 -13.18
C GLY A 97 -20.11 -6.68 -14.39
N SER A 98 -20.12 -6.05 -15.58
CA SER A 98 -20.94 -6.49 -16.73
C SER A 98 -20.13 -6.65 -18.03
N GLY A 99 -18.95 -7.28 -17.94
CA GLY A 99 -18.06 -7.59 -19.08
C GLY A 99 -17.69 -9.06 -19.21
N GLY A 100 -18.57 -9.97 -18.78
CA GLY A 100 -18.36 -11.41 -18.86
C GLY A 100 -19.60 -12.14 -19.37
N HIS A 101 -19.89 -11.97 -20.66
CA HIS A 101 -20.50 -12.96 -21.56
C HIS A 101 -20.25 -12.53 -23.01
#